data_AF-A0AAP0LEI7-F1
#
_entry.id   AF-A0AAP0LEI7-F1
#
_cell.length_a   1.000
_cell.length_b   1.000
_cell.length_c   1.000
_cell.angle_alpha   90.00
_cell.angle_beta   90.00
_cell.angle_gamma   90.00
#
_symmetry.space_group_name_H-M   'P 1'
#
loop_
_entity.id
_entity.type
_entity.pdbx_description
1 polymer ?
#
loop_
_entity_poly.entity_id
_entity_poly.type
_entity_poly.pdbx_seq_one_letter_code
_entity_poly.pdbx_strand_id
1 'polypeptide(L)'
;MFEGVTSFVDVGGGVGLMGKAIAEAFPHIKCSVLDLPHVVASCKGTENLEFVGGDTFQTIHSADALLLKLFVRASRCRALPLAR
;
A
#
# COMPACT_ATOMS: atom_id res chain seq x y z
N MET A 1 4.46 -6.71 17.69
CA MET A 1 3.49 -6.68 16.55
C MET A 1 4.19 -6.62 15.18
N PHE A 2 5.42 -6.12 15.07
CA PHE A 2 6.25 -6.21 13.85
C PHE A 2 7.63 -6.87 14.10
N GLU A 3 7.71 -7.78 15.07
CA GLU A 3 8.96 -8.47 15.39
C GLU A 3 9.32 -9.42 14.24
N GLY A 4 10.51 -9.25 13.66
CA GLY A 4 10.99 -10.05 12.53
C GLY A 4 10.56 -9.58 11.13
N VAL A 5 9.78 -8.50 11.03
CA VAL A 5 9.45 -7.88 9.74
C VAL A 5 10.62 -7.02 9.29
N THR A 6 11.14 -7.26 8.08
CA THR A 6 12.26 -6.51 7.50
C THR A 6 11.85 -5.71 6.27
N SER A 7 10.75 -6.12 5.63
CA SER A 7 10.19 -5.49 4.43
C SER A 7 8.68 -5.31 4.53
N PHE A 8 8.20 -4.14 4.12
CA PHE A 8 6.81 -3.74 4.17
C PHE A 8 6.40 -3.07 2.87
N VAL A 9 5.23 -3.43 2.32
CA VAL A 9 4.71 -2.83 1.08
C VAL A 9 3.30 -2.27 1.30
N ASP A 10 3.11 -0.99 1.00
CA ASP A 10 1.82 -0.27 1.02
C ASP A 10 1.26 -0.17 -0.40
N VAL A 11 0.30 -1.04 -0.71
CA VAL A 11 -0.32 -1.16 -2.03
C VAL A 11 -1.53 -0.22 -2.13
N GLY A 12 -1.52 0.67 -3.12
CA GLY A 12 -2.51 1.74 -3.26
C GLY A 12 -2.31 2.87 -2.23
N GLY A 13 -1.07 3.04 -1.75
CA GLY A 13 -0.71 4.00 -0.70
C GLY A 13 -0.72 5.46 -1.13
N GLY A 14 -0.84 5.76 -2.43
CA GLY A 14 -0.82 7.10 -3.00
C GLY A 14 0.49 7.83 -2.70
N VAL A 15 0.38 8.99 -2.02
CA VAL A 15 1.53 9.78 -1.55
C VAL A 15 2.26 9.15 -0.36
N GLY A 16 1.87 7.95 0.06
CA GLY A 16 2.60 7.11 1.01
C GLY A 16 2.49 7.55 2.46
N LEU A 17 1.36 8.10 2.90
CA LEU A 17 1.19 8.54 4.30
C LEU A 17 1.46 7.41 5.30
N MET A 18 0.97 6.20 5.03
CA MET A 18 1.17 5.05 5.93
C MET A 18 2.59 4.50 5.80
N GLY A 19 3.10 4.35 4.57
CA GLY A 19 4.50 3.99 4.34
C GLY A 19 5.49 4.92 5.07
N LYS A 20 5.25 6.23 5.06
CA LYS A 20 6.06 7.22 5.81
C LYS A 20 5.97 7.03 7.32
N ALA A 21 4.77 6.92 7.86
CA ALA A 21 4.59 6.73 9.31
C ALA A 21 5.28 5.44 9.81
N ILE A 22 5.22 4.36 9.03
CA ILE A 22 5.87 3.09 9.36
C ILE A 22 7.40 3.21 9.21
N ALA A 23 7.89 3.83 8.14
CA ALA A 23 9.31 4.08 7.94
C ALA A 23 9.92 4.95 9.07
N GLU A 24 9.18 5.94 9.56
CA GLU A 24 9.58 6.79 10.69
C GLU A 24 9.55 6.02 12.03
N ALA A 25 8.51 5.23 12.27
CA ALA A 25 8.38 4.46 13.51
C ALA A 25 9.36 3.28 13.58
N PHE A 26 9.73 2.70 12.44
CA PHE A 26 10.60 1.52 12.34
C PHE A 26 11.70 1.71 11.29
N PRO A 27 12.79 2.44 11.62
CA PRO A 27 13.86 2.75 10.67
C PRO A 27 14.56 1.52 10.07
N HIS A 28 14.49 0.37 10.74
CA HIS A 28 15.08 -0.90 10.31
C HIS A 28 14.24 -1.63 9.25
N ILE A 29 12.99 -1.23 9.05
CA ILE A 29 12.10 -1.84 8.06
C ILE A 29 12.22 -1.08 6.75
N LYS A 30 12.47 -1.80 5.66
CA LYS A 30 12.38 -1.25 4.31
C LYS A 30 10.92 -1.16 3.89
N CYS A 31 10.49 0.03 3.55
CA CYS A 31 9.12 0.30 3.12
C CYS A 31 9.08 0.63 1.63
N SER A 32 8.09 0.10 0.92
CA SER A 32 7.83 0.48 -0.47
C SER A 32 6.34 0.83 -0.63
N VAL A 33 6.04 1.96 -1.27
CA VAL A 33 4.66 2.33 -1.63
C VAL A 33 4.46 2.00 -3.09
N LEU A 34 3.54 1.08 -3.39
CA LEU A 34 3.21 0.67 -4.75
C LEU A 34 1.90 1.32 -5.17
N ASP A 35 1.92 2.13 -6.23
CA ASP A 35 0.73 2.74 -6.82
C ASP A 35 0.93 2.95 -8.33
N LEU A 36 -0.06 3.51 -9.01
CA LEU A 36 0.02 3.80 -10.43
C LEU A 36 1.20 4.75 -10.71
N PRO A 37 1.95 4.55 -11.82
CA PRO A 37 3.14 5.34 -12.12
C PRO A 37 2.94 6.86 -12.05
N HIS A 38 1.78 7.35 -12.51
CA HIS A 38 1.47 8.77 -12.49
C HIS A 38 1.18 9.34 -11.08
N VAL A 39 0.74 8.49 -10.14
CA VAL A 39 0.48 8.88 -8.74
C VAL A 39 1.80 9.08 -8.00
N VAL A 40 2.75 8.18 -8.23
CA VAL A 40 4.05 8.21 -7.53
C VAL A 40 5.14 9.02 -8.25
N ALA A 41 4.92 9.47 -9.48
CA ALA A 41 5.92 10.17 -10.29
C ALA A 41 6.54 11.42 -9.61
N SER A 42 5.78 12.11 -8.76
CA SER A 42 6.24 13.30 -8.02
C SER A 42 6.67 13.00 -6.58
N CYS A 43 6.54 11.75 -6.14
CA CYS A 43 6.88 11.35 -4.78
C CYS A 43 8.39 11.13 -4.65
N LYS A 44 8.97 11.61 -3.55
CA LYS A 44 10.35 11.35 -3.18
C LYS A 44 10.38 10.46 -1.95
N GLY A 45 11.14 9.38 -2.04
CA GLY A 45 11.42 8.46 -0.95
C GLY A 45 12.38 9.05 0.10
N THR A 46 12.64 8.24 1.12
CA THR A 46 13.69 8.43 2.12
C THR A 46 14.66 7.25 2.06
N GLU A 47 15.64 7.17 2.96
CA GLU A 47 16.62 6.07 2.97
C GLU A 47 15.97 4.68 3.12
N ASN A 48 14.84 4.60 3.83
CA ASN A 48 14.12 3.37 4.13
C ASN A 48 12.70 3.33 3.53
N LEU A 49 12.35 4.29 2.67
CA LEU A 49 11.07 4.34 1.97
C LEU A 49 11.28 4.61 0.48
N GLU A 50 10.78 3.74 -0.38
CA GLU A 50 10.75 3.96 -1.83
C GLU A 50 9.32 4.02 -2.37
N PHE A 51 9.17 4.64 -3.55
CA PHE A 51 7.92 4.68 -4.29
C PHE A 51 8.10 3.90 -5.59
N VAL A 52 7.22 2.92 -5.81
CA VAL A 52 7.26 2.04 -6.96
C VAL A 52 6.01 2.27 -7.80
N GLY A 53 6.21 2.61 -9.08
CA GLY A 53 5.13 2.77 -10.03
C GLY A 53 4.84 1.43 -10.72
N GLY A 54 3.61 0.93 -10.63
CA GLY A 54 3.24 -0.34 -11.26
C GLY A 54 1.74 -0.64 -11.20
N ASP A 55 1.33 -1.68 -11.94
CA ASP A 55 -0.01 -2.25 -11.77
C ASP A 55 -0.01 -3.18 -10.56
N THR A 56 -0.66 -2.71 -9.48
CA THR A 56 -0.78 -3.41 -8.20
C THR A 56 -1.46 -4.78 -8.30
N PHE A 57 -2.16 -5.07 -9.40
CA PHE A 57 -2.85 -6.35 -9.62
C PHE A 57 -2.03 -7.37 -10.43
N GLN A 58 -0.95 -6.93 -11.10
CA GLN A 58 -0.16 -7.82 -11.95
C GLN A 58 1.07 -8.37 -11.23
N THR A 59 1.74 -7.55 -10.41
CA THR A 59 2.98 -7.96 -9.76
C THR A 59 3.07 -7.33 -8.37
N ILE A 60 2.91 -8.15 -7.33
CA ILE A 60 3.18 -7.73 -5.95
C ILE A 60 4.63 -8.12 -5.65
N HIS A 61 5.45 -7.13 -5.28
CA HIS A 61 6.81 -7.37 -4.83
C HIS A 61 6.80 -8.23 -3.56
N SER A 62 7.68 -9.23 -3.47
CA SER A 62 7.82 -10.07 -2.27
C SER A 62 8.20 -9.22 -1.07
N ALA A 63 7.38 -9.26 -0.02
CA ALA A 63 7.62 -8.56 1.24
C ALA A 63 7.09 -9.38 2.42
N ASP A 64 7.65 -9.13 3.61
CA ASP A 64 7.26 -9.83 4.84
C ASP A 64 5.85 -9.40 5.30
N ALA A 65 5.46 -8.15 4.99
CA ALA A 65 4.15 -7.61 5.28
C ALA A 65 3.60 -6.76 4.13
N LEU A 66 2.30 -6.93 3.85
CA LEU A 66 1.56 -6.20 2.82
C LEU A 66 0.38 -5.47 3.46
N LEU A 67 0.31 -4.16 3.23
CA LEU A 67 -0.87 -3.35 3.52
C LEU A 67 -1.60 -3.07 2.20
N LEU A 68 -2.81 -3.62 2.06
CA LEU A 68 -3.66 -3.39 0.91
C LEU A 68 -4.70 -2.33 1.27
N LYS A 69 -4.47 -1.08 0.83
CA LYS A 69 -5.49 -0.04 0.95
C LYS A 69 -6.48 -0.15 -0.20
N LEU A 70 -7.38 -1.11 -0.07
CA LEU A 70 -8.41 -1.39 -1.07
C LEU A 70 -9.31 -0.15 -1.27
N PHE A 71 -9.24 0.47 -2.46
CA PHE A 71 -10.36 1.19 -3.05
C PHE A 71 -11.47 0.18 -3.42
N VAL A 72 -11.94 -0.64 -2.47
CA VAL A 72 -13.30 -1.17 -2.58
C VAL A 72 -14.18 0.05 -2.36
N ARG A 73 -14.49 0.75 -3.46
CA ARG A 73 -15.72 1.52 -3.54
C ARG A 73 -16.77 0.51 -3.12
N ALA A 74 -17.38 0.72 -1.95
CA ALA A 74 -18.60 0.02 -1.61
C ALA A 74 -19.59 0.35 -2.73
N SER A 75 -19.62 -0.47 -3.78
CA SER A 75 -20.78 -0.58 -4.64
C SER A 75 -21.88 -0.85 -3.63
N ARG A 76 -22.78 0.14 -3.48
CA ARG A 76 -23.93 0.02 -2.60
C ARG A 76 -24.44 -1.40 -2.78
N CYS A 77 -24.47 -2.20 -1.72
CA CYS A 77 -25.31 -3.37 -1.71
C CYS A 77 -26.71 -2.83 -1.98
N ARG A 78 -27.17 -2.87 -3.23
CA ARG A 78 -28.59 -2.86 -3.50
C ARG A 78 -29.05 -4.17 -2.89
N ALA A 79 -29.62 -4.09 -1.70
CA ALA A 79 -30.43 -5.18 -1.20
C ALA A 79 -31.40 -5.55 -2.33
N LEU A 80 -31.23 -6.73 -2.92
CA LEU A 80 -32.30 -7.28 -3.74
C LEU A 80 -33.51 -7.37 -2.80
N PRO A 81 -34.68 -6.82 -3.18
CA PRO A 81 -35.85 -7.03 -2.36
C PRO A 81 -36.08 -8.54 -2.29
N LEU A 82 -36.15 -9.06 -1.07
CA LEU A 82 -36.62 -10.41 -0.84
C LEU A 82 -38.06 -10.43 -1.36
N ALA A 83 -38.25 -10.97 -2.57
CA ALA A 83 -39.58 -11.20 -3.11
C ALA A 83 -40.32 -12.12 -2.14
N ARG A 84 -41.48 -11.67 -1.68
CA ARG A 84 -42.49 -12.50 -1.02
C ARG A 84 -43.23 -13.34 -2.06
#